data_AF-A0A925QL59-F1
#
_entry.id   AF-A0A925QL59-F1
#
_cell.length_a   1.000
_cell.length_b   1.000
_cell.length_c   1.000
_cell.angle_alpha   90.00
_cell.angle_beta   90.00
_cell.angle_gamma   90.00
#
_symmetry.space_group_name_H-M   'P 1'
#
loop_
_entity.id
_entity.type
_entity.pdbx_description
1 polymer ?
#
loop_
_entity_poly.entity_id
_entity_poly.type
_entity_poly.pdbx_seq_one_letter_code
_entity_poly.pdbx_strand_id
1 'polypeptide(L)'
;MHMIAPRHYTPGAELPSAGLPGDRDARLAARRAFVDLKQTYLLALVELSEAQAGWLRAQVRGAEEPVDLWLLRAPMYAALSGTDPERRRCRQMLRRGLDTVFADSEPPSAFTAF
;
A
#
# COMPACT_ATOMS: atom_id res chain seq x y z
N MET A 1 -20.27 -51.04 -11.70
CA MET A 1 -19.99 -50.13 -10.57
C MET A 1 -18.51 -49.82 -10.56
N HIS A 2 -18.10 -48.65 -11.07
CA HIS A 2 -16.70 -48.19 -11.00
C HIS A 2 -16.55 -47.29 -9.78
N MET A 3 -15.81 -47.74 -8.77
CA MET A 3 -15.48 -46.91 -7.61
C MET A 3 -14.43 -45.88 -8.02
N ILE A 4 -14.77 -44.60 -7.89
CA ILE A 4 -13.85 -43.48 -8.10
C ILE A 4 -12.88 -43.49 -6.92
N ALA A 5 -11.64 -43.90 -7.16
CA ALA A 5 -10.58 -43.83 -6.16
C ALA A 5 -10.37 -42.38 -5.67
N PRO A 6 -10.04 -42.15 -4.39
CA PRO A 6 -9.85 -40.81 -3.84
C PRO A 6 -8.77 -40.07 -4.62
N ARG A 7 -9.05 -38.80 -4.98
CA ARG A 7 -8.15 -37.95 -5.74
C ARG A 7 -6.85 -37.79 -4.95
N HIS A 8 -5.80 -38.48 -5.37
CA HIS A 8 -4.46 -38.31 -4.82
C HIS A 8 -4.01 -36.89 -5.11
N TYR A 9 -3.95 -36.06 -4.06
CA TYR A 9 -3.33 -34.74 -4.15
C TYR A 9 -1.83 -34.95 -4.38
N THR A 10 -1.39 -34.69 -5.61
CA THR A 10 0.02 -34.58 -5.96
C THR A 10 0.41 -33.10 -5.87
N PRO A 11 1.23 -32.69 -4.90
CA PRO A 11 1.75 -31.33 -4.87
C PRO A 11 2.75 -31.20 -6.03
N GLY A 12 2.30 -30.68 -7.16
CA GLY A 12 3.15 -30.51 -8.34
C GLY A 12 2.46 -30.48 -9.69
N ALA A 13 1.14 -30.71 -9.78
CA ALA A 13 0.40 -30.58 -11.03
C ALA A 13 0.17 -29.10 -11.40
N GLU A 14 1.22 -28.51 -11.99
CA GLU A 14 1.21 -27.59 -13.13
C GLU A 14 0.14 -26.48 -13.15
N LEU A 15 0.44 -25.38 -12.47
CA LEU A 15 0.05 -24.04 -12.90
C LEU A 15 1.32 -23.34 -13.42
N PRO A 16 1.36 -22.78 -14.65
CA PRO A 16 2.56 -22.19 -15.25
C PRO A 16 3.12 -20.92 -14.57
N SER A 17 2.73 -20.61 -13.33
CA SER A 17 3.28 -19.51 -12.54
C SER A 17 2.91 -19.60 -11.05
N ALA A 18 2.61 -20.79 -10.52
CA ALA A 18 2.32 -20.95 -9.10
C ALA A 18 3.59 -20.86 -8.26
N GLY A 19 4.04 -19.63 -8.00
CA GLY A 19 4.91 -19.29 -6.88
C GLY A 19 6.35 -19.76 -7.02
N LEU A 20 7.06 -19.26 -8.03
CA LEU A 20 8.52 -19.30 -7.99
C LEU A 20 8.99 -18.60 -6.70
N PRO A 21 10.11 -19.01 -6.08
CA PRO A 21 10.62 -18.39 -4.85
C PRO A 21 10.69 -16.85 -4.94
N GLY A 22 11.10 -16.33 -6.11
CA GLY A 22 11.12 -14.89 -6.39
C GLY A 22 9.74 -14.22 -6.33
N ASP A 23 8.66 -14.88 -6.73
CA ASP A 23 7.30 -14.33 -6.63
C ASP A 23 6.85 -14.24 -5.16
N ARG A 24 7.29 -15.18 -4.33
CA ARG A 24 7.00 -15.15 -2.90
C ARG A 24 7.74 -13.99 -2.24
N ASP A 25 9.01 -13.82 -2.55
CA ASP A 25 9.84 -12.74 -2.01
C ASP A 25 9.33 -11.37 -2.47
N ALA A 26 8.94 -11.25 -3.75
CA ALA A 26 8.31 -10.04 -4.28
C ALA A 26 6.98 -9.71 -3.58
N ARG A 27 6.11 -10.70 -3.35
CA ARG A 27 4.85 -10.50 -2.61
C ARG A 27 5.10 -10.08 -1.16
N LEU A 28 6.08 -10.68 -0.49
CA LEU A 28 6.46 -10.30 0.87
C LEU A 28 7.01 -8.87 0.92
N ALA A 29 7.88 -8.50 -0.02
CA ALA A 29 8.41 -7.15 -0.16
C ALA A 29 7.29 -6.12 -0.40
N ALA A 30 6.36 -6.40 -1.32
CA ALA A 30 5.21 -5.54 -1.59
C ALA A 30 4.31 -5.40 -0.35
N ARG A 31 4.02 -6.50 0.35
CA ARG A 31 3.20 -6.45 1.57
C ARG A 31 3.91 -5.68 2.69
N ARG A 32 5.24 -5.80 2.78
CA ARG A 32 6.04 -5.04 3.74
C ARG A 32 5.97 -3.54 3.46
N ALA A 33 6.21 -3.14 2.21
CA ALA A 33 6.12 -1.74 1.78
C ALA A 33 4.73 -1.14 2.07
N PHE A 34 3.65 -1.91 1.84
CA PHE A 34 2.29 -1.50 2.19
C PHE A 34 2.10 -1.27 3.70
N VAL A 35 2.58 -2.19 4.55
CA VAL A 35 2.48 -2.05 6.00
C VAL A 35 3.30 -0.86 6.50
N ASP A 36 4.50 -0.66 5.97
CA ASP A 36 5.35 0.47 6.31
C ASP A 36 4.69 1.80 5.90
N LEU A 37 4.00 1.85 4.75
CA LEU A 37 3.21 3.00 4.33
C LEU A 37 2.03 3.26 5.28
N LYS A 38 1.29 2.22 5.70
CA LYS A 38 0.22 2.36 6.71
C LYS A 38 0.74 2.97 8.01
N GLN A 39 1.87 2.48 8.50
CA GLN A 39 2.49 2.99 9.73
C GLN A 39 2.87 4.46 9.57
N THR A 40 3.42 4.83 8.41
CA THR A 40 3.76 6.22 8.07
C THR A 40 2.53 7.14 8.15
N TYR A 41 1.38 6.70 7.61
CA TYR A 41 0.12 7.43 7.74
C TYR A 41 -0.32 7.60 9.19
N LEU A 42 -0.30 6.52 9.98
CA LEU A 42 -0.74 6.57 11.38
C LEU A 42 0.17 7.47 12.24
N LEU A 43 1.49 7.41 12.03
CA LEU A 43 2.46 8.26 12.72
C LEU A 43 2.22 9.74 12.43
N ALA A 44 1.95 10.08 11.16
CA ALA A 44 1.65 11.46 10.78
C ALA A 44 0.34 11.99 11.40
N LEU A 45 -0.56 11.11 11.86
CA LEU A 45 -1.79 11.50 12.54
C LEU A 45 -1.64 11.59 14.07
N VAL A 46 -0.51 11.20 14.68
CA VAL A 46 -0.38 11.10 16.16
C VAL A 46 -0.67 12.43 16.86
N GLU A 47 -0.11 13.53 16.34
CA GLU A 47 -0.22 14.87 16.94
C GLU A 47 -1.56 15.58 16.67
N LEU A 48 -2.44 14.98 15.85
CA LEU A 48 -3.75 15.55 15.54
C LEU A 48 -4.81 15.11 16.56
N SER A 49 -5.73 16.02 16.89
CA SER A 49 -6.83 15.69 17.79
C SER A 49 -7.76 14.63 17.20
N GLU A 50 -8.49 13.90 18.05
CA GLU A 50 -9.43 12.87 17.60
C GLU A 50 -10.52 13.44 16.67
N ALA A 51 -10.98 14.67 16.92
CA ALA A 51 -11.95 15.34 16.05
C ALA A 51 -11.42 15.57 14.62
N GLN A 52 -10.10 15.75 14.46
CA GLN A 52 -9.47 16.01 13.16
C GLN A 52 -9.02 14.73 12.46
N ALA A 53 -8.57 13.73 13.23
CA ALA A 53 -7.90 12.56 12.70
C ALA A 53 -8.65 11.23 12.91
N GLY A 54 -9.71 11.18 13.71
CA GLY A 54 -10.40 9.94 14.07
C GLY A 54 -10.92 9.16 12.85
N TRP A 55 -11.61 9.85 11.94
CA TRP A 55 -12.07 9.26 10.68
C TRP A 55 -10.87 8.78 9.83
N LEU A 56 -9.83 9.60 9.66
CA LEU A 56 -8.64 9.22 8.88
C LEU A 56 -7.92 8.01 9.48
N ARG A 57 -7.77 7.93 10.81
CA ARG A 57 -7.17 6.77 11.49
C ARG A 57 -7.98 5.50 11.24
N ALA A 58 -9.31 5.59 11.28
CA ALA A 58 -10.18 4.46 10.99
C ALA A 58 -10.01 4.00 9.53
N GLN A 59 -9.98 4.92 8.56
CA GLN A 59 -9.77 4.59 7.15
C GLN A 59 -8.40 3.96 6.88
N VAL A 60 -7.32 4.52 7.45
CA VAL A 60 -5.97 3.97 7.30
C VAL A 60 -5.86 2.57 7.90
N ARG A 61 -6.49 2.32 9.06
CA ARG A 61 -6.54 0.98 9.67
C ARG A 61 -7.32 0.01 8.79
N GLY A 62 -8.46 0.44 8.24
CA GLY A 62 -9.35 -0.36 7.41
C GLY A 62 -8.86 -0.62 5.98
N ALA A 63 -7.92 0.15 5.44
CA ALA A 63 -7.38 -0.05 4.09
C ALA A 63 -6.82 -1.46 3.89
N GLU A 64 -7.23 -2.20 2.87
CA GLU A 64 -6.71 -3.57 2.65
C GLU A 64 -5.68 -3.61 1.53
N GLU A 65 -5.79 -2.66 0.61
CA GLU A 65 -4.97 -2.52 -0.58
C GLU A 65 -4.20 -1.18 -0.60
N PRO A 66 -3.05 -1.11 -1.29
CA PRO A 66 -2.29 0.14 -1.44
C PRO A 66 -3.13 1.28 -2.02
N VAL A 67 -4.02 0.98 -2.98
CA VAL A 67 -4.86 1.98 -3.66
C VAL A 67 -5.77 2.72 -2.68
N ASP A 68 -6.25 2.06 -1.62
CA ASP A 68 -7.05 2.69 -0.57
C ASP A 68 -6.27 3.84 0.09
N LEU A 69 -4.99 3.62 0.40
CA LEU A 69 -4.13 4.64 0.98
C LEU A 69 -3.83 5.78 0.01
N TRP A 70 -3.68 5.46 -1.28
CA TRP A 70 -3.51 6.45 -2.34
C TRP A 70 -4.71 7.38 -2.46
N LEU A 71 -5.93 6.86 -2.31
CA LEU A 71 -7.17 7.66 -2.32
C LEU A 71 -7.26 8.58 -1.09
N LEU A 72 -6.71 8.16 0.06
CA LEU A 72 -6.65 8.97 1.28
C LEU A 72 -5.61 10.10 1.24
N ARG A 73 -4.78 10.21 0.19
CA ARG A 73 -3.71 11.23 0.13
C ARG A 73 -4.23 12.66 0.24
N ALA A 74 -5.31 12.97 -0.47
CA ALA A 74 -5.88 14.32 -0.50
C ALA A 74 -6.41 14.74 0.89
N PRO A 75 -7.29 13.97 1.56
CA PRO A 75 -7.74 14.34 2.90
C PRO A 75 -6.60 14.29 3.93
N MET A 76 -5.60 13.43 3.75
CA MET A 76 -4.40 13.41 4.59
C MET A 76 -3.60 14.72 4.50
N TYR A 77 -3.35 15.22 3.28
CA TYR A 77 -2.66 16.50 3.08
C TYR A 77 -3.48 17.70 3.58
N ALA A 78 -4.80 17.63 3.48
CA ALA A 78 -5.69 18.64 4.05
C ALA A 78 -5.61 18.67 5.58
N ALA A 79 -5.63 17.52 6.25
CA ALA A 79 -5.49 17.41 7.71
C ALA A 79 -4.12 17.88 8.20
N LEU A 80 -3.07 17.61 7.42
CA LEU A 80 -1.71 18.09 7.67
C LEU A 80 -1.45 19.50 7.15
N SER A 81 -2.46 20.25 6.72
CA SER A 81 -2.27 21.63 6.26
C SER A 81 -1.75 22.53 7.40
N GLY A 82 -1.06 23.61 7.03
CA GLY A 82 -0.46 24.55 7.97
C GLY A 82 1.06 24.72 7.81
N THR A 83 1.57 25.76 8.47
CA THR A 83 2.95 26.24 8.39
C THR A 83 3.92 25.54 9.35
N ASP A 84 3.39 24.74 10.29
CA ASP A 84 4.15 23.99 11.27
C ASP A 84 5.23 23.10 10.60
N PRO A 85 6.52 23.21 11.00
CA PRO A 85 7.60 22.40 10.47
C PRO A 85 7.36 20.89 10.62
N GLU A 86 6.73 20.42 11.70
CA GLU A 86 6.48 18.98 11.90
C GLU A 86 5.43 18.46 10.92
N ARG A 87 4.37 19.23 10.68
CA ARG A 87 3.39 18.92 9.63
C ARG A 87 4.05 18.88 8.25
N ARG A 88 4.96 19.82 7.96
CA ARG A 88 5.70 19.83 6.70
C ARG A 88 6.55 18.57 6.54
N ARG A 89 7.26 18.15 7.59
CA ARG A 89 8.04 16.92 7.62
C ARG A 89 7.16 15.69 7.38
N CYS A 90 6.01 15.61 8.04
CA CYS A 90 5.04 14.53 7.84
C CYS A 90 4.56 14.44 6.38
N ARG A 91 4.23 15.59 5.76
CA ARG A 91 3.84 15.63 4.34
C ARG A 91 4.93 15.11 3.41
N GLN A 92 6.19 15.47 3.67
CA GLN A 92 7.33 14.98 2.87
C GLN A 92 7.55 13.47 3.04
N MET A 93 7.43 12.97 4.27
CA MET A 93 7.55 11.54 4.57
C MET A 93 6.46 10.72 3.86
N LEU A 94 5.21 11.19 3.90
CA LEU A 94 4.09 10.54 3.20
C LEU A 94 4.29 10.51 1.70
N ARG A 95 4.73 11.63 1.11
CA ARG A 95 5.01 11.70 -0.32
C ARG A 95 6.04 10.66 -0.75
N ARG A 96 7.17 10.58 -0.03
CA ARG A 96 8.21 9.57 -0.30
C ARG A 96 7.70 8.13 -0.15
N GLY A 97 6.89 7.87 0.87
CA GLY A 97 6.29 6.55 1.08
C GLY A 97 5.36 6.14 -0.06
N LEU A 98 4.53 7.07 -0.53
CA LEU A 98 3.67 6.86 -1.69
C LEU A 98 4.50 6.63 -2.96
N ASP A 99 5.48 7.48 -3.22
CA ASP A 99 6.36 7.35 -4.39
C ASP A 99 7.09 6.00 -4.39
N THR A 100 7.45 5.45 -3.22
CA THR A 100 8.10 4.12 -3.10
C THR A 100 7.16 2.97 -3.43
N VAL A 101 5.90 3.02 -2.98
CA VAL A 101 4.91 1.95 -3.21
C VAL A 101 4.33 2.01 -4.62
N PHE A 102 4.27 3.20 -5.20
CA PHE A 102 3.63 3.48 -6.49
C PHE A 102 4.62 3.85 -7.60
N ALA A 103 5.92 3.61 -7.40
CA ALA A 103 6.99 3.98 -8.34
C ALA A 103 6.74 3.53 -9.79
N ASP A 104 6.05 2.40 -9.98
CA ASP A 104 5.75 1.82 -11.30
C ASP A 104 4.41 2.29 -11.92
N SER A 105 3.65 3.15 -11.24
CA SER A 105 2.37 3.68 -11.74
C SER A 105 2.46 5.08 -12.35
N GLU A 106 3.66 5.67 -12.38
CA GLU A 106 3.93 6.81 -13.23
C GLU A 106 4.16 6.27 -14.66
N PRO A 107 3.22 6.45 -15.62
CA PRO A 107 3.53 6.09 -17.00
C PRO A 107 4.81 6.83 -17.37
N PRO A 108 5.74 6.23 -18.15
CA PRO A 108 6.87 6.98 -18.68
C PRO A 108 6.27 8.18 -19.38
N SER A 109 6.47 9.35 -18.77
CA SER A 109 5.87 10.60 -19.21
C SER A 109 6.52 10.93 -20.55
N ALA A 110 5.98 10.35 -21.61
CA ALA A 110 6.32 10.63 -22.98
C ALA A 110 5.66 11.94 -23.37
N PHE A 111 6.03 13.03 -22.68
CA PHE A 111 6.06 14.32 -23.34
C PHE A 111 7.27 14.32 -24.27
N THR A 112 7.14 13.60 -25.39
CA THR A 112 7.85 13.97 -26.61
C THR A 112 7.34 15.35 -27.00
N ALA A 113 8.15 16.37 -26.74
CA ALA A 113 8.01 17.65 -27.41
C ALA A 113 8.08 17.39 -28.93
N PHE A 114 7.07 17.82 -29.66
CA PHE A 114 7.07 17.88 -31.11
C PHE A 114 8.00 19.00 -31.60
#